data_AF-A0AA51L8K1-F1
#
_entry.id   AF-A0AA51L8K1-F1
#
_cell.length_a   1.000
_cell.length_b   1.000
_cell.length_c   1.000
_cell.angle_alpha   90.00
_cell.angle_beta   90.00
_cell.angle_gamma   90.00
#
_symmetry.space_group_name_H-M   'P 1'
#
loop_
_entity.id
_entity.type
_entity.pdbx_description
1 polymer ?
#
loop_
_entity_poly.entity_id
_entity_poly.type
_entity_poly.pdbx_seq_one_letter_code
_entity_poly.pdbx_strand_id
1 'polypeptide(L)' 'MENILIEINAQREKMISCALINGFTNELTIKYSQELDVLINEYQQAPCPWQGELKFGISFQQLLISRPRKYWYK' A
#
# COMPACT_ATOMS: atom_id res chain seq x y z
N MET A 1 -8.28 16.36 7.35
CA MET A 1 -7.57 15.73 6.21
C MET A 1 -6.20 15.19 6.60
N GLU A 2 -5.48 15.80 7.56
CA GLU A 2 -4.20 15.25 8.07
C GLU A 2 -4.34 13.85 8.69
N ASN A 3 -5.46 13.54 9.35
CA ASN A 3 -5.67 12.24 9.99
C ASN A 3 -5.61 11.04 9.03
N ILE A 4 -6.15 11.17 7.81
CA ILE A 4 -6.15 10.07 6.83
C ILE A 4 -4.72 9.79 6.33
N LEU A 5 -3.89 10.82 6.15
CA LEU A 5 -2.49 10.63 5.77
C LEU A 5 -1.67 9.94 6.87
N ILE A 6 -1.95 10.26 8.14
CA ILE A 6 -1.33 9.60 9.30
C ILE A 6 -1.72 8.11 9.31
N GLU A 7 -2.99 7.80 9.07
CA GLU A 7 -3.49 6.42 9.01
C GLU A 7 -2.89 5.64 7.83
N ILE A 8 -2.78 6.24 6.64
CA ILE A 8 -2.11 5.64 5.48
C ILE A 8 -0.65 5.28 5.82
N ASN A 9 0.09 6.19 6.44
CA ASN A 9 1.48 5.93 6.79
C ASN A 9 1.61 4.83 7.86
N ALA A 10 0.80 4.89 8.91
CA ALA A 10 0.79 3.86 9.95
C ALA A 10 0.43 2.47 9.39
N GLN A 11 -0.56 2.41 8.48
CA GLN A 11 -0.99 1.17 7.88
C GLN A 11 0.05 0.61 6.89
N ARG A 12 0.75 1.50 6.17
CA ARG A 12 1.89 1.12 5.32
C ARG A 12 3.02 0.50 6.13
N GLU A 13 3.38 1.07 7.27
CA GLU A 13 4.42 0.52 8.14
C GLU A 13 4.03 -0.87 8.69
N LYS A 14 2.77 -1.07 9.06
CA LYS A 14 2.24 -2.37 9.50
C LYS A 14 2.32 -3.41 8.38
N MET A 15 1.89 -3.04 7.17
CA MET A 15 1.97 -3.93 6.00
C MET A 15 3.42 -4.34 5.71
N ILE A 16 4.35 -3.39 5.69
CA ILE A 16 5.78 -3.67 5.44
C ILE A 16 6.35 -4.57 6.54
N SER A 17 6.09 -4.26 7.80
CA SER A 17 6.57 -5.05 8.94
C SER A 17 6.04 -6.48 8.88
N CYS A 18 4.74 -6.64 8.57
CA CYS A 18 4.13 -7.95 8.40
C CYS A 18 4.72 -8.71 7.21
N ALA A 19 4.96 -8.04 6.09
CA ALA A 19 5.56 -8.65 4.90
C ALA A 19 6.99 -9.13 5.14
N LEU A 20 7.77 -8.38 5.93
CA LEU A 20 9.13 -8.74 6.30
C LEU A 20 9.18 -9.95 7.22
N ILE A 21 8.20 -10.12 8.11
CA ILE A 21 8.14 -11.23 9.08
C ILE A 21 7.49 -12.47 8.45
N ASN A 22 6.34 -12.29 7.80
CA ASN A 22 5.44 -13.37 7.39
C ASN A 22 5.45 -13.64 5.88
N GLY A 23 6.07 -12.76 5.08
CA GLY A 23 6.06 -12.83 3.62
C GLY A 23 4.89 -12.10 2.97
N PHE A 24 5.09 -11.61 1.74
CA PHE A 24 4.11 -10.82 0.97
C PHE A 24 2.83 -11.57 0.59
N THR A 25 2.89 -12.91 0.58
CA THR A 25 1.75 -13.78 0.26
C THR A 25 0.99 -14.24 1.50
N ASN A 26 1.39 -13.82 2.69
CA ASN A 26 0.68 -14.16 3.92
C ASN A 26 -0.65 -13.41 3.97
N GLU A 27 -1.71 -14.09 4.41
CA GLU A 27 -3.06 -13.54 4.53
C GLU A 27 -3.11 -12.25 5.35
N LEU A 28 -2.30 -12.14 6.41
CA LEU A 28 -2.21 -10.92 7.22
C LEU A 28 -1.59 -9.76 6.44
N THR A 29 -0.56 -10.03 5.62
CA THR A 29 0.05 -9.00 4.78
C THR A 29 -0.89 -8.56 3.67
N ILE A 30 -1.64 -9.50 3.10
CA ILE A 30 -2.68 -9.23 2.10
C ILE A 30 -3.82 -8.40 2.72
N LYS A 31 -4.23 -8.73 3.94
CA LYS A 31 -5.25 -7.95 4.66
C LYS A 31 -4.78 -6.51 4.89
N TYR A 32 -3.55 -6.32 5.37
CA TYR A 32 -3.01 -4.98 5.58
C TYR A 32 -2.85 -4.18 4.28
N SER A 33 -2.55 -4.83 3.15
CA SER A 33 -2.49 -4.14 1.85
C SER A 33 -3.87 -3.73 1.35
N GLN A 34 -4.90 -4.56 1.54
CA GLN A 34 -6.29 -4.20 1.21
C GLN A 34 -6.81 -3.05 2.06
N GLU A 35 -6.55 -3.06 3.37
CA GLU A 35 -6.90 -1.96 4.27
C GLU A 35 -6.19 -0.65 3.88
N LEU A 36 -4.92 -0.73 3.47
CA LEU A 36 -4.16 0.42 2.99
C LEU A 36 -4.75 0.99 1.68
N ASP A 37 -5.16 0.13 0.74
CA ASP A 37 -5.76 0.55 -0.52
C ASP A 37 -7.09 1.31 -0.30
N VAL A 38 -7.90 0.90 0.70
CA VAL A 38 -9.14 1.61 1.07
C VAL A 38 -8.83 3.02 1.58
N LEU A 39 -7.87 3.17 2.50
CA LEU A 39 -7.47 4.47 3.04
C LEU A 39 -6.93 5.41 1.95
N ILE A 40 -6.15 4.87 1.01
CA ILE A 40 -5.65 5.65 -0.14
C ILE A 40 -6.81 6.11 -1.02
N ASN A 41 -7.76 5.23 -1.30
CA ASN A 41 -8.92 5.57 -2.10
C ASN A 41 -9.79 6.65 -1.42
N GLU A 42 -10.01 6.54 -0.11
CA GLU A 42 -10.72 7.57 0.67
C GLU A 42 -10.00 8.93 0.61
N TYR A 43 -8.67 8.93 0.74
CA TYR A 43 -7.86 10.14 0.59
C TYR A 43 -7.99 10.75 -0.82
N GLN A 44 -8.00 9.92 -1.85
CA GLN A 44 -8.12 10.36 -3.25
C GLN A 44 -9.51 10.89 -3.60
N GLN A 45 -10.56 10.35 -2.96
CA GLN A 45 -11.94 10.80 -3.16
C GLN A 45 -12.31 12.01 -2.31
N ALA A 46 -11.50 12.34 -1.29
CA ALA A 46 -11.71 13.54 -0.49
C ALA A 46 -11.62 14.79 -1.38
N PRO A 47 -12.65 15.67 -1.40
CA PRO A 47 -12.67 16.87 -2.23
C PRO A 47 -11.63 17.87 -1.72
N CYS A 48 -10.42 17.80 -2.26
CA CYS A 48 -9.33 18.71 -1.94
C CYS A 48 -9.04 19.60 -3.16
N PRO A 49 -8.92 20.93 -3.01
CA PRO A 49 -8.66 21.85 -4.12
C PRO A 49 -7.24 21.76 -4.71
N TRP A 50 -6.38 20.91 -4.14
CA TRP A 50 -4.96 20.73 -4.53
C TRP A 50 -4.71 19.32 -5.05
N GLN A 51 -5.47 18.88 -6.07
CA GLN A 51 -5.19 17.61 -6.76
C GLN A 51 -4.13 17.82 -7.84
N GLY A 52 -2.94 18.24 -7.42
CA GLY A 52 -1.73 18.19 -8.24
C GLY A 52 -1.16 16.78 -8.18
N GLU A 53 -1.44 15.98 -9.22
CA GLU A 53 -0.66 14.82 -9.71
C GLU A 53 0.09 13.94 -8.69
N LEU A 54 -0.49 13.59 -7.54
CA LEU A 54 0.05 12.50 -6.72
C LEU A 54 -0.45 11.15 -7.26
N LYS A 55 0.14 10.73 -8.39
CA LYS A 55 -0.03 9.38 -8.93
C LYS A 55 0.73 8.35 -8.08
N PHE A 56 0.23 8.06 -6.88
CA PHE A 56 0.53 6.79 -6.20
C PHE A 56 -0.29 5.66 -6.86
N GLY A 57 -0.11 5.49 -8.17
CA GLY A 57 -0.92 4.65 -9.03
C GLY A 57 -0.29 3.29 -9.28
N ILE A 58 0.05 2.55 -8.24
CA ILE A 58 0.37 1.13 -8.38
C ILE A 58 -0.24 0.41 -7.18
N SER A 59 -1.37 -0.28 -7.42
CA SER A 59 -1.93 -1.20 -6.41
C SER A 59 -0.86 -2.23 -6.02
N PHE A 60 -0.94 -2.74 -4.80
CA PHE A 60 -0.02 -3.78 -4.35
C PHE A 60 -0.01 -4.98 -5.30
N GLN A 61 -1.15 -5.32 -5.91
CA GLN A 61 -1.25 -6.35 -6.94
C GLN A 61 -0.45 -6.00 -8.21
N GLN A 62 -0.51 -4.75 -8.68
CA GLN A 62 0.30 -4.29 -9.82
C GLN A 62 1.79 -4.20 -9.46
N LEU A 63 2.14 -3.90 -8.21
CA LEU A 63 3.52 -3.93 -7.71
C LEU A 63 4.09 -5.36 -7.73
N LEU A 64 3.27 -6.36 -7.38
CA LEU A 64 3.67 -7.77 -7.46
C LEU A 64 3.86 -8.25 -8.90
N ILE A 65 3.05 -7.77 -9.85
CA ILE A 65 3.15 -8.12 -11.27
C ILE A 65 4.38 -7.46 -11.94
N SER A 66 4.85 -6.32 -11.43
CA SER A 66 5.95 -5.54 -12.00
C SER A 66 7.36 -5.88 -11.46
N ARG A 67 7.47 -6.77 -10.46
CA ARG A 67 8.79 -7.21 -9.97
C ARG A 67 9.42 -8.26 -10.90
N PRO A 68 10.68 -8.07 -11.36
CA PRO A 68 11.37 -9.10 -12.13
C PRO A 68 11.62 -10.34 -11.26
N ARG A 69 11.31 -11.54 -11.78
CA ARG A 69 11.57 -12.86 -11.17
C ARG A 69 13.09 -13.18 -11.06
N LYS A 70 13.91 -12.32 -10.48
CA LYS A 70 15.38 -12.51 -10.44
C LYS A 70 15.98 -12.73 -9.05
N TYR A 71 15.18 -12.89 -8.01
CA TYR A 71 15.67 -13.31 -6.69
C TYR A 71 14.90 -14.54 -6.21
N TRP A 72 15.04 -15.63 -6.98
CA TRP A 72 14.86 -16.99 -6.49
C TRP A 72 16.26 -17.62 -6.45
N TYR A 73 16.73 -17.90 -5.23
CA TYR A 73 17.97 -18.60 -4.87
C TYR A 73 19.31 -17.94 -5.23
N LYS A 74 20.03 -17.52 -4.18
CA LYS A 74 21.36 -18.06 -3.84
C LYS A 74 21.49 -18.13 -2.32
#